data_AF-A0A4Y9PH96-F1
#
_entry.id   AF-A0A4Y9PH96-F1
#
_cell.length_a   1.000
_cell.length_b   1.000
_cell.length_c   1.000
_cell.angle_alpha   90.00
_cell.angle_beta   90.00
_cell.angle_gamma   90.00
#
_symmetry.space_group_name_H-M   'P 1'
#
loop_
_entity.id
_entity.type
_entity.pdbx_description
1 polymer ?
#
loop_
_entity_poly.entity_id
_entity_poly.type
_entity_poly.pdbx_seq_one_letter_code
_entity_poly.pdbx_strand_id
1 'polypeptide(L)'
;MPDNLTPVFSDPLAAAVCPECGGEQLVPHPAGLVFRHHTLGGCSLQDAEDTRLVADRSLADVRGWPFERPTTPTERTLLATAGITVDEDATCLVDYLSPGIRRRTWLAA
;
A
#
# COMPACT_ATOMS: atom_id res chain seq x y z
N MET A 1 20.86 -7.08 -14.52
CA MET A 1 20.73 -8.01 -13.39
C MET A 1 19.71 -7.35 -12.48
N PRO A 2 18.50 -7.88 -12.26
CA PRO A 2 17.65 -7.31 -11.23
C PRO A 2 18.29 -7.68 -9.90
N ASP A 3 18.67 -6.67 -9.14
CA ASP A 3 19.20 -6.84 -7.80
C ASP A 3 18.17 -7.58 -6.92
N ASN A 4 18.70 -8.29 -5.93
CA ASN A 4 18.01 -9.30 -5.14
C ASN A 4 17.07 -8.64 -4.12
N LEU A 5 15.97 -8.07 -4.61
CA LEU A 5 14.98 -7.36 -3.80
C LEU A 5 14.18 -8.36 -2.97
N THR A 6 14.48 -8.42 -1.67
CA THR A 6 13.83 -9.34 -0.74
C THR A 6 12.55 -8.70 -0.21
N PRO A 7 11.38 -9.38 -0.25
CA PRO A 7 10.16 -8.84 0.33
C PRO A 7 10.31 -8.60 1.83
N VAL A 8 9.96 -7.41 2.31
CA VAL A 8 9.92 -7.11 3.74
C VAL A 8 8.51 -7.41 4.25
N PHE A 9 8.35 -8.50 5.00
CA PHE A 9 7.10 -8.81 5.70
C PHE A 9 7.39 -9.00 7.19
N SER A 10 6.94 -8.06 8.01
CA SER A 10 6.70 -8.31 9.43
C SER A 10 5.25 -8.80 9.61
N ASP A 11 5.00 -9.67 10.58
CA ASP A 11 3.62 -10.10 10.89
C ASP A 11 2.75 -8.88 11.26
N PRO A 12 1.56 -8.71 10.65
CA PRO A 12 0.70 -7.58 10.95
C PRO A 12 0.18 -7.65 12.39
N LEU A 13 0.14 -6.50 13.08
CA LEU A 13 -0.50 -6.39 14.39
C LEU A 13 -1.99 -6.76 14.27
N ALA A 14 -2.45 -7.66 15.15
CA ALA A 14 -3.81 -8.23 15.12
C ALA A 14 -4.97 -7.20 15.31
N ALA A 15 -4.68 -5.93 15.52
CA ALA A 15 -5.66 -4.87 15.78
C ALA A 15 -5.22 -3.48 15.27
N ALA A 16 -4.64 -3.40 14.08
CA ALA A 16 -4.28 -2.11 13.48
C ALA A 16 -5.54 -1.26 13.21
N VAL A 17 -5.48 0.03 13.53
CA VAL A 17 -6.54 1.01 13.26
C VAL A 17 -5.98 2.18 12.48
N CYS A 18 -6.73 2.69 11.50
CA CYS A 18 -6.33 3.86 10.74
C CYS A 18 -5.99 5.03 11.70
N PRO A 19 -4.80 5.65 11.58
CA PRO A 19 -4.32 6.62 12.56
C PRO A 19 -5.08 7.95 12.51
N GLU A 20 -5.87 8.21 11.46
CA GLU A 20 -6.68 9.42 11.34
C GLU A 20 -8.11 9.25 11.83
N CYS A 21 -8.80 8.18 11.42
CA CYS A 21 -10.24 8.02 11.69
C CYS A 21 -10.57 6.89 12.68
N GLY A 22 -9.56 6.18 13.20
CA GLY A 22 -9.74 5.04 14.11
C GLY A 22 -10.40 3.82 13.46
N GLY A 23 -10.46 3.80 12.13
CA GLY A 23 -11.07 2.73 11.36
C GLY A 23 -10.34 1.39 11.49
N GLU A 24 -11.05 0.31 11.79
CA GLU A 24 -10.44 -1.01 11.97
C GLU A 24 -9.86 -1.58 10.66
N GLN A 25 -8.75 -2.32 10.73
CA GLN A 25 -8.26 -3.06 9.56
C GLN A 25 -9.30 -4.11 9.11
N LEU A 26 -9.65 -4.10 7.82
CA LEU A 26 -10.56 -5.09 7.25
C LEU A 26 -9.80 -6.41 7.10
N VAL A 27 -9.83 -7.23 8.15
CA VAL A 27 -9.06 -8.47 8.31
C VAL A 27 -7.57 -8.17 8.54
N PRO A 28 -6.80 -8.97 9.30
CA PRO A 28 -5.34 -8.88 9.35
C PRO A 28 -4.76 -9.16 7.96
N HIS A 29 -4.81 -8.16 7.08
CA HIS A 29 -4.35 -8.28 5.72
C HIS A 29 -2.82 -8.21 5.76
N PRO A 30 -2.09 -9.18 5.18
CA PRO A 30 -0.64 -9.27 5.29
C PRO A 30 0.09 -8.04 4.73
N ALA A 31 -0.55 -7.30 3.83
CA ALA A 31 -0.02 -6.04 3.29
C ALA A 31 -0.39 -4.78 4.11
N GLY A 32 -1.11 -4.85 5.22
CA GLY A 32 -1.29 -3.71 6.13
C GLY A 32 -2.10 -2.49 5.65
N LEU A 33 -2.62 -2.46 4.42
CA LEU A 33 -3.19 -1.24 3.79
C LEU A 33 -4.72 -1.16 3.72
N VAL A 34 -5.46 -2.17 4.16
CA VAL A 34 -6.91 -2.23 3.97
C VAL A 34 -7.62 -1.92 5.28
N PHE A 35 -8.17 -0.71 5.43
CA PHE A 35 -8.90 -0.27 6.62
C PHE A 35 -10.37 0.03 6.30
N ARG A 36 -11.25 -0.19 7.28
CA ARG A 36 -12.63 0.29 7.27
C ARG A 36 -12.63 1.71 7.83
N HIS A 37 -12.68 2.70 6.96
CA HIS A 37 -12.73 4.09 7.41
C HIS A 37 -14.10 4.44 8.00
N HIS A 38 -14.12 5.00 9.21
CA HIS A 38 -15.34 5.29 9.98
C HIS A 38 -16.11 6.52 9.48
N THR A 39 -15.51 7.30 8.59
CA THR A 39 -16.13 8.49 8.00
C THR A 39 -16.04 8.43 6.49
N LEU A 40 -17.19 8.55 5.80
CA LEU A 40 -17.27 8.73 4.34
C LEU A 40 -16.77 10.12 3.88
N GLY A 41 -16.30 10.97 4.80
CA GLY A 41 -15.66 12.24 4.49
C GLY A 41 -14.71 12.67 5.62
N GLY A 42 -13.47 13.02 5.26
CA GLY A 42 -12.51 13.64 6.18
C GLY A 42 -11.31 12.78 6.62
N CYS A 43 -11.11 11.59 6.04
CA CYS A 43 -9.87 10.83 6.25
C CYS A 43 -8.94 11.06 5.04
N SER A 44 -7.94 11.91 5.24
CA SER A 44 -6.98 12.28 4.18
C SER A 44 -6.15 11.09 3.71
N LEU A 45 -5.91 10.09 4.58
CA LEU A 45 -5.25 8.84 4.22
C LEU A 45 -6.10 7.98 3.27
N GLN A 46 -7.41 7.93 3.49
CA GLN A 46 -8.32 7.22 2.57
C GLN A 46 -8.35 7.91 1.21
N ASP A 47 -8.52 9.24 1.21
CA ASP A 47 -8.55 10.03 -0.02
C ASP A 47 -7.25 9.88 -0.82
N ALA A 48 -6.11 9.81 -0.12
CA ALA A 48 -4.81 9.59 -0.73
C ALA A 48 -4.64 8.16 -1.30
N GLU A 49 -5.09 7.12 -0.59
CA GLU A 49 -5.05 5.73 -1.10
C GLU A 49 -5.99 5.54 -2.31
N ASP A 50 -7.18 6.14 -2.29
CA ASP A 50 -8.12 6.10 -3.42
C ASP A 50 -7.55 6.83 -4.63
N THR A 51 -6.97 8.02 -4.42
CA THR A 51 -6.23 8.77 -5.45
C THR A 51 -5.08 7.93 -6.01
N ARG A 52 -4.38 7.18 -5.14
CA ARG A 52 -3.28 6.30 -5.55
C ARG A 52 -3.75 5.16 -6.43
N LEU A 53 -4.92 4.59 -6.14
CA LEU A 53 -5.51 3.55 -6.96
C LEU A 53 -5.77 4.03 -8.39
N VAL A 54 -6.32 5.24 -8.55
CA VAL A 54 -6.54 5.84 -9.87
C VAL A 54 -5.21 6.14 -10.56
N ALA A 55 -4.24 6.71 -9.84
CA ALA A 55 -2.93 7.05 -10.42
C ALA A 55 -2.17 5.80 -10.90
N ASP A 56 -2.17 4.72 -10.12
CA ASP A 56 -1.52 3.46 -10.49
C ASP A 56 -2.19 2.82 -11.72
N ARG A 57 -3.52 2.98 -11.87
CA ARG A 57 -4.23 2.49 -13.05
C ARG A 57 -3.84 3.28 -14.30
N SER A 58 -3.85 4.60 -14.22
CA SER A 58 -3.43 5.49 -15.32
C SER A 58 -1.97 5.23 -15.73
N LEU A 59 -1.09 4.97 -14.77
CA LEU A 59 0.30 4.59 -15.06
C LEU A 59 0.39 3.24 -15.77
N ALA A 60 -0.39 2.24 -15.35
CA ALA A 60 -0.44 0.93 -16.02
C ALA A 60 -0.89 1.03 -17.48
N ASP A 61 -1.87 1.89 -17.76
CA ASP A 61 -2.38 2.08 -19.13
C ASP A 61 -1.31 2.74 -20.05
N VAL A 62 -0.34 3.49 -19.48
CA VAL A 62 0.75 4.13 -20.23
C VAL A 62 2.00 3.26 -20.31
N ARG A 63 2.41 2.64 -19.19
CA ARG A 63 3.70 1.92 -19.07
C ARG A 63 3.57 0.41 -19.25
N GLY A 64 2.36 -0.14 -19.17
CA GLY A 64 2.14 -1.57 -18.98
C GLY A 64 2.32 -1.97 -17.51
N TRP A 65 2.02 -3.24 -17.23
CA TRP A 65 2.10 -3.90 -15.94
C TRP A 65 2.88 -5.20 -16.11
N PRO A 66 3.79 -5.54 -15.17
CA PRO A 66 4.08 -4.82 -13.92
C PRO A 66 4.93 -3.54 -14.12
N PHE A 67 4.89 -2.63 -13.15
CA PHE A 67 5.75 -1.44 -13.12
C PHE A 67 6.19 -1.08 -11.70
N GLU A 68 7.31 -0.36 -11.59
CA GLU A 68 7.86 0.13 -10.33
C GLU A 68 7.61 1.61 -10.14
N ARG A 69 7.42 2.02 -8.88
CA ARG A 69 7.38 3.42 -8.46
C ARG A 69 7.88 3.57 -7.03
N PRO A 70 8.28 4.78 -6.61
CA PRO A 70 8.57 5.05 -5.20
C PRO A 70 7.37 4.70 -4.30
N THR A 71 7.66 4.19 -3.10
CA THR A 71 6.66 4.01 -2.04
C THR A 71 6.17 5.38 -1.58
N THR A 72 4.85 5.56 -1.47
CA THR A 72 4.29 6.85 -1.07
C THR A 72 4.35 7.04 0.46
N PRO A 73 4.38 8.29 0.95
CA PRO A 73 4.25 8.57 2.39
C PRO A 73 2.98 7.99 3.01
N THR A 74 1.86 8.00 2.28
CA THR A 74 0.58 7.39 2.69
C THR A 74 0.72 5.89 2.92
N GLU A 75 1.31 5.17 1.96
CA GLU A 75 1.55 3.73 2.08
C GLU A 75 2.44 3.42 3.28
N ARG A 76 3.54 4.17 3.48
CA ARG A 76 4.40 4.00 4.65
C ARG A 76 3.65 4.21 5.97
N THR A 77 2.80 5.23 6.04
CA THR A 77 2.02 5.55 7.25
C THR A 77 1.05 4.43 7.61
N LEU A 78 0.35 3.90 6.60
CA LEU A 78 -0.60 2.81 6.79
C LEU A 78 0.10 1.48 7.11
N LEU A 79 1.22 1.18 6.45
CA LEU A 79 2.05 0.00 6.77
C LEU A 79 2.61 0.05 8.19
N ALA A 80 3.13 1.21 8.61
CA ALA A 80 3.66 1.40 9.95
C ALA A 80 2.58 1.19 11.03
N THR A 81 1.35 1.61 10.74
CA THR A 81 0.17 1.37 11.59
C THR A 81 -0.11 -0.13 11.77
N ALA A 82 0.16 -0.94 10.74
CA ALA A 82 0.07 -2.39 10.79
C ALA A 82 1.32 -3.07 11.37
N GLY A 83 2.34 -2.33 11.81
CA GLY A 83 3.60 -2.86 12.34
C GLY A 83 4.62 -3.24 11.25
N ILE A 84 4.39 -2.84 10.00
CA ILE A 84 5.28 -3.11 8.88
C ILE A 84 6.13 -1.87 8.60
N THR A 85 7.45 -1.99 8.72
CA THR A 85 8.39 -0.91 8.41
C THR A 85 8.89 -1.05 6.98
N VAL A 86 8.92 0.07 6.25
CA VAL A 86 9.42 0.17 4.89
C VAL A 86 10.32 1.40 4.80
N ASP A 87 11.50 1.23 4.20
CA ASP A 87 12.50 2.29 4.09
C ASP A 87 11.99 3.49 3.26
N GLU A 88 12.62 4.65 3.45
CA GLU A 88 12.19 5.89 2.81
C GLU A 88 12.42 5.88 1.28
N ASP A 89 13.43 5.15 0.84
CA ASP A 89 13.84 4.95 -0.55
C ASP A 89 13.30 3.64 -1.16
N ALA A 90 12.50 2.89 -0.40
CA ALA A 90 11.91 1.64 -0.87
C ALA A 90 11.05 1.83 -2.12
N THR A 91 11.14 0.87 -3.02
CA THR A 91 10.36 0.83 -4.25
C THR A 91 9.13 -0.05 -4.09
N CYS A 92 8.02 0.36 -4.68
CA CYS A 92 6.78 -0.40 -4.76
C CYS A 92 6.62 -0.95 -6.18
N LEU A 93 6.67 -2.28 -6.31
CA LEU A 93 6.30 -3.00 -7.52
C LEU A 93 4.79 -3.18 -7.55
N VAL A 94 4.15 -2.63 -8.59
CA VAL A 94 2.71 -2.74 -8.84
C VAL A 94 2.50 -3.71 -10.00
N ASP A 95 1.82 -4.81 -9.68
CA ASP A 95 1.46 -5.84 -10.65
C ASP A 95 -0.05 -6.05 -10.60
N TYR A 96 -0.76 -5.86 -11.71
CA TYR A 96 -2.15 -6.27 -11.74
C TYR A 96 -2.18 -7.80 -11.98
N LEU A 97 -3.14 -8.53 -11.42
CA LEU A 97 -3.32 -9.96 -11.73
C LEU A 97 -4.49 -10.17 -12.69
N SER A 98 -5.42 -9.21 -12.68
CA SER A 98 -6.55 -9.08 -13.59
C SER A 98 -7.07 -7.64 -13.52
N PRO A 99 -7.97 -7.22 -14.43
CA PRO A 99 -8.64 -5.93 -14.33
C PRO A 99 -9.38 -5.81 -12.98
N GLY A 100 -8.86 -4.98 -12.08
CA GLY A 100 -9.43 -4.74 -10.74
C GLY A 100 -8.74 -5.48 -9.59
N ILE A 101 -7.84 -6.43 -9.88
CA ILE A 101 -7.01 -7.07 -8.84
C ILE A 101 -5.57 -6.62 -9.02
N ARG A 102 -5.01 -5.96 -8.00
CA ARG A 102 -3.61 -5.58 -7.96
C ARG A 102 -2.87 -6.23 -6.80
N ARG A 103 -1.60 -6.49 -7.02
CA ARG A 103 -0.60 -6.83 -6.03
C ARG A 103 0.38 -5.66 -5.93
N ARG A 104 0.68 -5.25 -4.70
CA ARG A 104 1.76 -4.32 -4.38
C ARG A 104 2.82 -5.08 -3.60
N THR A 105 4.08 -4.90 -3.96
CA THR A 105 5.22 -5.49 -3.25
C THR A 105 6.20 -4.37 -2.92
N TRP A 106 6.51 -4.19 -1.64
CA TRP A 106 7.52 -3.24 -1.18
C TRP A 106 8.87 -3.94 -1.15
N LEU A 107 9.79 -3.37 -1.90
CA LEU A 107 11.13 -3.87 -2.14
C LEU A 107 12.09 -2.96 -1.38
N ALA A 108 12.82 -3.52 -0.42
CA ALA A 108 13.88 -2.79 0.28
C ALA A 108 14.92 -2.27 -0.72
N ALA A 109 15.51 -1.12 -0.42
CA ALA A 109 16.59 -0.55 -1.24
C ALA A 109 17.90 -1.35 -1.10
#